data_AF-A0A843TVU2-F1
#
_entry.id   AF-A0A843TVU2-F1
#
_cell.length_a   1.000
_cell.length_b   1.000
_cell.length_c   1.000
_cell.angle_alpha   90.00
_cell.angle_beta   90.00
_cell.angle_gamma   90.00
#
_symmetry.space_group_name_H-M   'P 1'
#
loop_
_entity.id
_entity.type
_entity.pdbx_description
1 polymer ?
#
loop_
_entity_poly.entity_id
_entity_poly.type
_entity_poly.pdbx_seq_one_letter_code
_entity_poly.pdbx_strand_id
1 'polypeptide(L)' 'MGEWVIGAIINLFGSIAINFGTNLLKLGHDQRERLSVLNNDGNKQLALKPIVYFHSWRVGIALNFFVFWVEGFIFTLL' A
#
# COMPACT_ATOMS: atom_id res chain seq x y z
N MET A 1 32.42 8.99 3.39
CA MET A 1 32.09 8.83 1.94
C MET A 1 31.11 7.68 1.64
N GLY A 2 30.80 6.73 2.54
CA GLY A 2 29.82 5.66 2.24
C GLY A 2 28.36 6.01 2.56
N GLU A 3 28.16 6.97 3.46
CA GLU A 3 26.85 7.33 4.02
C GLU A 3 25.86 7.88 2.99
N TRP A 4 26.33 8.69 2.05
CA TRP A 4 25.51 9.17 0.95
C TRP A 4 25.09 8.05 -0.01
N VAL A 5 25.93 7.00 -0.17
CA VAL A 5 25.61 5.83 -1.01
C VAL A 5 24.50 5.02 -0.35
N ILE A 6 24.57 4.85 0.97
CA ILE A 6 23.52 4.19 1.76
C ILE A 6 22.22 4.98 1.64
N GLY A 7 22.28 6.31 1.78
CA GLY A 7 21.11 7.19 1.58
C GLY A 7 20.51 7.10 0.17
N ALA A 8 21.34 7.02 -0.87
CA ALA A 8 20.88 6.88 -2.25
C ALA A 8 20.19 5.53 -2.52
N ILE A 9 20.73 4.45 -1.97
CA ILE A 9 20.13 3.10 -2.08
C ILE A 9 18.78 3.08 -1.37
N ILE A 10 18.72 3.61 -0.14
CA ILE A 10 17.49 3.70 0.65
C ILE A 10 16.42 4.48 -0.14
N ASN A 11 16.76 5.66 -0.66
CA ASN A 11 15.83 6.46 -1.44
C ASN A 11 15.30 5.76 -2.70
N LEU A 12 16.17 5.02 -3.42
CA LEU A 12 15.78 4.23 -4.58
C LEU A 12 14.75 3.17 -4.19
N PHE A 13 15.02 2.34 -3.19
CA PHE A 13 14.09 1.31 -2.75
C PHE A 13 12.81 1.88 -2.13
N GLY A 14 12.91 2.94 -1.34
CA GLY A 14 11.78 3.65 -0.74
C GLY A 14 10.83 4.20 -1.80
N SER A 15 11.35 4.85 -2.85
CA SER A 15 10.52 5.38 -3.93
C SER A 15 9.76 4.29 -4.71
N ILE A 16 10.42 3.15 -4.99
CA ILE A 16 9.80 2.00 -5.65
C ILE A 16 8.71 1.40 -4.76
N ALA A 17 9.02 1.19 -3.48
CA ALA A 17 8.12 0.57 -2.53
C ALA A 17 6.87 1.43 -2.25
N ILE A 18 7.01 2.75 -2.16
CA ILE A 18 5.87 3.68 -2.01
C ILE A 18 4.98 3.67 -3.25
N ASN A 19 5.57 3.68 -4.46
CA ASN A 19 4.80 3.61 -5.70
C ASN A 19 4.01 2.29 -5.80
N PHE A 20 4.67 1.18 -5.47
CA PHE A 20 4.03 -0.11 -5.43
C PHE A 20 2.93 -0.20 -4.35
N GLY A 21 3.19 0.29 -3.14
CA GLY A 21 2.24 0.30 -2.03
C GLY A 21 0.99 1.12 -2.35
N THR A 22 1.15 2.31 -2.95
CA THR A 22 0.01 3.13 -3.39
C THR A 22 -0.79 2.49 -4.53
N ASN A 23 -0.13 1.82 -5.48
CA ASN A 23 -0.82 1.02 -6.50
C ASN A 23 -1.63 -0.15 -5.90
N LEU A 24 -1.13 -0.79 -4.84
CA LEU A 24 -1.88 -1.83 -4.12
C LEU A 24 -3.11 -1.29 -3.37
N LEU A 25 -3.02 -0.08 -2.81
CA LEU A 25 -4.18 0.60 -2.22
C LEU A 25 -5.24 0.86 -3.29
N LYS A 26 -4.82 1.35 -4.47
CA LYS A 26 -5.71 1.58 -5.61
C LYS A 26 -6.36 0.28 -6.10
N LEU A 27 -5.59 -0.80 -6.23
CA LEU A 27 -6.11 -2.11 -6.59
C LEU A 27 -7.18 -2.61 -5.60
N GLY A 28 -6.99 -2.36 -4.29
CA GLY A 28 -8.00 -2.69 -3.28
C GLY A 28 -9.31 -1.91 -3.45
N HIS A 29 -9.25 -0.65 -3.89
CA HIS A 29 -10.44 0.12 -4.26
C HIS A 29 -11.12 -0.43 -5.51
N ASP A 30 -10.36 -0.72 -6.57
CA ASP A 30 -10.90 -1.25 -7.83
C ASP A 30 -11.57 -2.62 -7.61
N GLN A 31 -10.97 -3.49 -6.79
CA GLN A 31 -11.56 -4.78 -6.40
C GLN A 31 -12.89 -4.59 -5.66
N ARG A 32 -13.00 -3.57 -4.80
CA ARG A 32 -14.22 -3.23 -4.09
C ARG A 32 -15.31 -2.73 -5.02
N GLU A 33 -14.97 -1.85 -5.95
CA GLU A 33 -15.89 -1.34 -6.96
C GLU A 33 -16.42 -2.47 -7.84
N ARG A 34 -15.54 -3.33 -8.36
CA ARG A 34 -15.93 -4.49 -9.18
C ARG A 34 -16.85 -5.46 -8.42
N LEU A 35 -16.58 -5.69 -7.13
CA LEU A 35 -17.45 -6.51 -6.27
C LEU A 35 -18.83 -5.86 -6.07
N SER A 36 -18.90 -4.53 -6.01
CA SER A 36 -20.18 -3.81 -5.86
C SER A 36 -21.07 -3.89 -7.10
N VAL A 37 -20.48 -3.88 -8.30
CA VAL A 37 -21.18 -4.04 -9.58
C VAL A 37 -21.74 -5.46 -9.71
N LEU A 38 -20.90 -6.48 -9.46
CA LEU A 38 -21.31 -7.90 -9.57
C LEU A 38 -22.47 -8.26 -8.62
N ASN A 39 -22.53 -7.64 -7.44
CA ASN A 39 -23.61 -7.91 -6.47
C ASN A 39 -24.92 -7.20 -6.79
N ASN A 40 -24.94 -6.20 -7.69
CA ASN A 40 -26.16 -5.47 -8.04
C ASN A 40 -27.13 -6.31 -8.90
N ASP A 41 -26.62 -7.28 -9.66
CA ASP A 41 -27.40 -8.05 -10.64
C ASP A 41 -28.20 -9.23 -10.05
N GLY A 42 -28.02 -9.61 -8.78
CA GLY A 42 -28.59 -10.87 -8.28
C GLY A 42 -29.14 -10.92 -6.85
N ASN A 43 -28.67 -10.12 -5.90
CA ASN A 43 -29.19 -10.21 -4.53
C ASN A 43 -28.92 -8.93 -3.72
N LYS A 44 -29.99 -8.25 -3.34
CA LYS A 44 -29.97 -7.04 -2.52
C LYS A 44 -29.57 -7.43 -1.08
N GLN A 45 -28.63 -6.70 -0.49
CA GLN A 45 -28.38 -6.60 0.96
C GLN A 45 -27.27 -7.45 1.62
N LEU A 46 -26.17 -7.74 0.94
CA LEU A 46 -24.93 -8.11 1.66
C LEU A 46 -23.98 -6.90 1.67
N ALA A 47 -23.95 -6.24 2.83
CA ALA A 47 -23.11 -5.09 3.18
C ALA A 47 -21.81 -5.06 2.38
N LEU A 48 -21.64 -4.00 1.56
CA LEU A 48 -20.40 -3.73 0.83
C LEU A 48 -19.23 -3.91 1.78
N LYS A 49 -18.40 -4.94 1.56
CA LYS A 49 -17.30 -5.23 2.46
C LYS A 49 -16.40 -3.98 2.57
N PRO A 50 -16.00 -3.60 3.80
CA PRO A 50 -15.15 -2.44 3.99
C PRO A 50 -13.82 -2.66 3.27
N ILE A 51 -13.13 -1.58 2.90
CA ILE A 51 -11.89 -1.68 2.13
C ILE A 51 -10.78 -2.48 2.86
N VAL A 52 -10.83 -2.49 4.19
CA VAL A 52 -9.96 -3.30 5.07
C VAL A 52 -10.06 -4.81 4.77
N TYR A 53 -11.16 -5.28 4.17
CA TYR A 53 -11.32 -6.67 3.78
C TYR A 53 -10.36 -7.09 2.65
N PHE A 54 -9.98 -6.15 1.78
CA PHE A 54 -9.16 -6.45 0.61
C PHE A 54 -7.69 -6.60 1.01
N HIS A 55 -7.12 -7.77 0.72
CA HIS A 55 -5.73 -8.09 1.08
C HIS A 55 -4.74 -7.12 0.44
N SER A 56 -4.94 -6.75 -0.83
CA SER A 56 -4.11 -5.77 -1.55
C SER A 56 -4.06 -4.43 -0.81
N TRP A 57 -5.19 -3.95 -0.29
CA TRP A 57 -5.22 -2.70 0.47
C TRP A 57 -4.44 -2.80 1.78
N ARG A 58 -4.63 -3.89 2.54
CA ARG A 58 -3.89 -4.12 3.80
C ARG A 58 -2.38 -4.20 3.57
N VAL A 59 -1.97 -4.93 2.52
CA VAL A 59 -0.55 -5.04 2.15
C VAL A 59 -0.01 -3.69 1.73
N GLY A 60 -0.76 -2.89 0.96
CA GLY A 60 -0.39 -1.53 0.58
C GLY A 60 -0.15 -0.61 1.79
N ILE A 61 -1.02 -0.68 2.81
CA ILE A 61 -0.82 0.06 4.07
C ILE A 61 0.44 -0.41 4.80
N ALA A 62 0.59 -1.73 4.98
CA ALA A 62 1.73 -2.29 5.69
C ALA A 62 3.06 -1.94 5.02
N LEU A 63 3.13 -2.01 3.69
CA LEU A 63 4.30 -1.63 2.90
C LEU A 63 4.64 -0.15 3.04
N ASN A 64 3.67 0.74 2.83
CA ASN A 64 3.90 2.18 2.96
C ASN A 64 4.35 2.55 4.38
N PHE A 65 3.67 2.01 5.40
CA PHE A 65 4.04 2.24 6.79
C PHE A 65 5.45 1.73 7.11
N PHE A 66 5.78 0.52 6.65
CA PHE A 66 7.11 -0.05 6.82
C PHE A 66 8.19 0.83 6.19
N VAL A 67 7.98 1.32 4.97
CA VAL A 67 8.93 2.22 4.31
C VAL A 67 9.10 3.51 5.11
N PHE A 68 8.03 4.20 5.50
CA PHE A 68 8.14 5.43 6.30
C PHE A 68 8.85 5.20 7.64
N TRP A 69 8.60 4.06 8.29
CA TRP A 69 9.27 3.69 9.53
C TRP A 69 10.76 3.42 9.33
N VAL A 70 11.12 2.67 8.28
CA VAL A 70 12.52 2.36 7.93
C VAL A 70 13.29 3.63 7.58
N GLU A 71 12.75 4.47 6.70
CA GLU A 71 13.35 5.75 6.32
C GLU A 71 13.57 6.62 7.57
N GLY A 72 12.53 6.86 8.36
CA GLY A 72 12.61 7.69 9.56
C GLY A 72 13.57 7.14 10.62
N PHE A 73 13.58 5.82 10.83
CA PHE A 73 14.49 5.16 11.77
C PHE A 73 15.95 5.26 11.30
N ILE A 74 16.22 4.99 10.02
CA ILE A 74 17.59 5.04 9.49
C ILE A 74 18.11 6.48 9.45
N PHE A 75 17.29 7.47 9.07
CA PHE A 75 17.68 8.89 9.12
C PHE A 75 17.94 9.41 10.54
N THR A 76 17.47 8.71 11.58
CA THR A 76 17.77 9.07 12.97
C THR A 76 19.10 8.45 13.45
N LEU A 77 19.59 7.40 12.78
CA LEU A 77 20.78 6.65 13.15
C LEU A 77 22.04 7.01 12.34
N LEU A 78 21.86 7.58 11.14
CA LEU A 78 22.92 8.15 10.30
C LEU A 78 23.03 9.66 10.58
#